data_AF-A0A2S8B0I7-F1
#
_entry.id   AF-A0A2S8B0I7-F1
#
_cell.length_a   1.000
_cell.length_b   1.000
_cell.length_c   1.000
_cell.angle_alpha   90.00
_cell.angle_beta   90.00
_cell.angle_gamma   90.00
#
_symmetry.space_group_name_H-M   'P 1'
#
loop_
_entity.id
_entity.type
_entity.pdbx_description
1 polymer ?
#
loop_
_entity_poly.entity_id
_entity_poly.type
_entity_poly.pdbx_seq_one_letter_code
_entity_poly.pdbx_strand_id
1 'polypeptide(L)' 'MQPIVDWRSQDFLKIFERYDRADFAQEFLRRNPRYRAAYRAGAASGRSRSALRRLARHWGLVFRR' A
#
# COMPACT_ATOMS: atom_id res chain seq x y z
N MET A 1 -11.59 28.19 -0.73
CA MET A 1 -12.50 27.08 -0.37
C MET A 1 -12.19 25.92 -1.30
N GLN A 2 -11.87 24.73 -0.78
CA GLN A 2 -11.79 23.53 -1.61
C GLN A 2 -13.21 23.21 -2.09
N PRO A 3 -13.47 22.96 -3.39
CA PRO A 3 -14.80 22.59 -3.85
C PRO A 3 -15.21 21.27 -3.20
N ILE A 4 -16.40 21.23 -2.61
CA ILE A 4 -16.99 19.99 -2.10
C ILE A 4 -17.41 19.19 -3.33
N VAL A 5 -16.57 18.24 -3.75
CA VAL A 5 -16.92 17.32 -4.83
C VAL A 5 -17.87 16.26 -4.26
N ASP A 6 -19.14 16.31 -4.64
CA ASP A 6 -20.12 15.26 -4.33
C ASP A 6 -19.69 13.94 -4.98
N TRP A 7 -19.74 12.83 -4.21
CA TRP A 7 -19.41 11.49 -4.70
C TRP A 7 -20.32 11.01 -5.82
N ARG A 8 -21.49 11.63 -5.98
CA ARG A 8 -22.44 11.36 -7.06
C ARG A 8 -22.15 12.12 -8.36
N SER A 9 -21.22 13.07 -8.35
CA SER A 9 -20.86 13.82 -9.55
C SER A 9 -20.08 12.94 -10.54
N GLN A 10 -20.33 13.12 -11.84
CA GLN A 10 -19.54 12.49 -12.91
C GLN A 10 -18.05 12.85 -12.81
N ASP A 11 -17.73 14.01 -12.22
CA ASP A 11 -16.36 14.48 -12.02
C ASP A 11 -15.68 13.92 -10.77
N PHE A 12 -16.41 13.19 -9.91
CA PHE A 12 -15.84 12.62 -8.70
C PHE A 12 -14.66 11.70 -8.99
N LEU A 13 -14.74 10.90 -10.06
CA LEU A 13 -13.66 9.99 -10.43
C LEU A 13 -12.39 10.72 -10.90
N LYS A 14 -12.51 11.97 -11.41
CA LYS A 14 -11.35 12.76 -11.87
C LYS A 14 -10.38 13.10 -10.74
N ILE A 15 -10.85 13.16 -9.49
CA ILE A 15 -9.95 13.38 -8.34
C ILE A 15 -8.98 12.20 -8.15
N PHE A 16 -9.34 11.01 -8.64
CA PHE A 16 -8.51 9.81 -8.51
C PHE A 16 -7.55 9.59 -9.69
N GLU A 17 -7.71 10.31 -10.80
CA GLU A 17 -6.78 10.23 -11.94
C GLU A 17 -5.35 10.63 -11.56
N ARG A 18 -5.20 11.47 -10.52
CA ARG A 18 -3.90 11.90 -10.00
C ARG A 18 -3.31 10.95 -8.94
N TYR A 19 -4.09 10.01 -8.41
CA TYR A 19 -3.58 9.07 -7.43
C TYR A 19 -2.88 7.89 -8.12
N ASP A 20 -1.72 7.52 -7.60
CA ASP A 20 -1.03 6.33 -8.05
C ASP A 20 -1.81 5.09 -7.60
N ARG A 21 -2.10 4.20 -8.56
CA ARG A 21 -2.75 2.91 -8.29
C ARG A 21 -1.91 2.05 -7.36
N ALA A 22 -0.58 2.19 -7.39
CA ALA A 22 0.32 1.51 -6.47
C ALA A 22 0.13 1.99 -5.03
N ASP A 23 -0.01 3.30 -4.82
CA ASP A 23 -0.30 3.87 -3.50
C ASP A 23 -1.67 3.41 -2.99
N PHE A 24 -2.68 3.36 -3.87
CA PHE A 24 -3.97 2.79 -3.52
C PHE A 24 -3.85 1.33 -3.06
N ALA A 25 -3.13 0.47 -3.79
CA ALA A 25 -2.93 -0.92 -3.37
C ALA A 25 -2.19 -1.01 -2.02
N GLN A 26 -1.21 -0.13 -1.78
CA GLN A 26 -0.48 -0.05 -0.52
C GLN A 26 -1.39 0.30 0.67
N GLU A 27 -2.40 1.16 0.45
CA GLU A 27 -3.37 1.55 1.46
C GLU A 27 -4.20 0.36 1.99
N PHE A 28 -4.55 -0.62 1.13
CA PHE A 28 -5.21 -1.86 1.57
C PHE A 28 -4.24 -2.77 2.30
N LEU A 29 -3.04 -2.93 1.75
CA LEU A 29 -2.03 -3.82 2.30
C LEU A 29 -1.61 -3.39 3.72
N ARG A 30 -1.37 -2.09 3.96
CA ARG A 30 -0.94 -1.59 5.28
C ARG A 30 -2.01 -1.73 6.38
N ARG A 31 -3.27 -1.88 6.00
CA ARG A 31 -4.41 -2.14 6.91
C ARG A 31 -4.64 -3.62 7.16
N ASN A 32 -4.06 -4.52 6.37
CA ASN A 32 -4.17 -5.95 6.55
C ASN A 32 -3.41 -6.41 7.83
N PRO A 33 -4.10 -7.02 8.82
CA PRO A 33 -3.47 -7.41 10.08
C PRO A 33 -2.39 -8.49 9.91
N ARG A 34 -2.57 -9.42 8.95
CA ARG A 34 -1.58 -10.46 8.63
C ARG A 34 -0.32 -9.85 8.02
N TYR A 35 -0.49 -8.87 7.13
CA TYR A 35 0.65 -8.13 6.58
C TYR A 35 1.42 -7.38 7.68
N ARG A 36 0.71 -6.67 8.56
CA ARG A 36 1.34 -5.95 9.68
C ARG A 36 2.15 -6.87 10.59
N ALA A 37 1.60 -8.04 10.92
CA ALA A 37 2.30 -9.04 11.72
C ALA A 37 3.56 -9.57 11.01
N ALA A 38 3.43 -9.95 9.73
CA ALA A 38 4.54 -10.44 8.92
C ALA A 38 5.65 -9.39 8.75
N TYR A 39 5.28 -8.13 8.49
CA TYR A 39 6.23 -7.03 8.34
C TYR A 39 7.00 -6.75 9.63
N ARG A 40 6.31 -6.74 10.79
CA ARG A 40 6.94 -6.58 12.11
C ARG A 40 7.88 -7.74 12.44
N ALA A 41 7.48 -8.97 12.16
CA ALA A 41 8.34 -10.15 12.35
C ALA A 41 9.60 -10.09 11.47
N GLY A 42 9.45 -9.63 10.22
CA GLY A 42 10.57 -9.37 9.31
C GLY A 42 11.49 -8.24 9.81
N ALA A 43 10.94 -7.21 10.45
CA ALA A 43 11.73 -6.13 11.06
C ALA A 43 12.50 -6.59 12.30
N ALA A 44 11.86 -7.38 13.17
CA ALA A 44 12.48 -7.93 14.38
C ALA A 44 13.63 -8.91 14.07
N SER A 45 13.58 -9.61 12.93
CA SER A 45 14.64 -10.49 12.44
C SER A 45 15.79 -9.77 11.69
N GLY A 46 15.93 -8.45 11.90
CA GLY A 46 17.00 -7.65 11.31
C GLY A 46 16.85 -7.39 9.81
N ARG A 47 15.66 -7.60 9.24
CA ARG A 47 15.35 -7.37 7.81
C ARG A 47 16.33 -8.05 6.86
N SER A 48 16.71 -9.29 7.15
CA SER A 48 17.59 -10.04 6.23
C SER A 48 17.05 -9.98 4.80
N ARG A 49 17.94 -9.87 3.82
CA ARG A 49 17.56 -9.72 2.40
C ARG A 49 16.73 -10.91 1.91
N SER A 50 16.88 -12.09 2.51
CA SER A 50 16.06 -13.28 2.22
C SER A 50 14.65 -13.17 2.82
N ALA A 51 14.52 -12.67 4.06
CA ALA A 51 13.23 -12.42 4.71
C ALA A 51 12.43 -11.35 3.96
N LEU A 52 13.06 -10.22 3.61
CA LEU A 52 12.40 -9.17 2.81
C LEU A 52 11.97 -9.67 1.43
N ARG A 53 12.77 -10.51 0.76
CA ARG A 53 12.40 -11.11 -0.53
C ARG A 53 11.24 -12.11 -0.42
N ARG A 54 11.15 -12.88 0.67
CA ARG A 54 9.99 -13.75 0.91
C ARG A 54 8.73 -12.93 1.18
N LEU A 55 8.83 -11.90 2.03
CA LEU A 55 7.75 -10.99 2.32
C LEU A 55 7.26 -10.27 1.05
N ALA A 56 8.19 -9.80 0.22
CA ALA A 56 7.90 -9.15 -1.04
C ALA A 56 7.13 -10.04 -2.02
N ARG A 57 7.61 -11.27 -2.25
CA ARG A 57 6.93 -12.22 -3.13
C ARG A 57 5.54 -12.61 -2.65
N HIS A 58 5.37 -12.78 -1.33
CA HIS A 58 4.08 -13.18 -0.77
C HIS A 58 3.02 -12.07 -0.84
N TRP A 59 3.43 -10.81 -0.67
CA TRP A 59 2.52 -9.66 -0.62
C TRP A 59 2.52 -8.79 -1.89
N GLY A 60 3.25 -9.20 -2.94
CA GLY A 60 3.33 -8.43 -4.20
C GLY A 60 4.08 -7.10 -4.07
N LEU A 61 5.07 -7.01 -3.17
CA LEU A 61 5.84 -5.78 -2.95
C LEU A 61 7.13 -5.76 -3.77
N VAL A 62 7.60 -4.54 -4.04
CA VAL A 62 8.96 -4.28 -4.51
C VAL A 62 9.62 -3.33 -3.51
N PHE A 63 10.67 -3.78 -2.84
CA PHE A 63 11.50 -2.90 -2.00
C PHE A 63 12.60 -2.31 -2.87
N ARG A 64 12.73 -0.98 -2.89
CA ARG A 64 13.90 -0.32 -3.48
C ARG A 64 15.16 -0.74 -2.72
N ARG A 65 16.25 -0.91 -3.46
CA ARG A 65 17.57 -1.26 -2.91
C ARG A 65 18.17 -0.11 -2.13
#